data_AF-A0A3D2I9L8-F1
#
_entry.id   AF-A0A3D2I9L8-F1
#
_cell.length_a   1.000
_cell.length_b   1.000
_cell.length_c   1.000
_cell.angle_alpha   90.00
_cell.angle_beta   90.00
_cell.angle_gamma   90.00
#
_symmetry.space_group_name_H-M   'P 1'
#
loop_
_entity.id
_entity.type
_entity.pdbx_description
1 polymer ?
#
loop_
_entity_poly.entity_id
_entity_poly.type
_entity_poly.pdbx_seq_one_letter_code
_entity_poly.pdbx_strand_id
1 'polypeptide(L)'
;MKLKIGTRRSKLALWQSNLVAKKLNALDVQTELVEIESFGDKEQDLPLHKLGDKGVFTKALDEALLDGKIDLAVHSLKDVPTIFEDGLQL
;
A
#
# COMPACT_ATOMS: atom_id res chain seq x y z
N MET A 1 12.73 -11.07 13.35
CA MET A 1 12.07 -9.78 13.02
C MET A 1 11.22 -10.03 11.79
N LYS A 2 9.99 -9.50 11.72
CA LYS A 2 9.09 -9.71 10.58
C LYS A 2 9.08 -8.46 9.70
N LEU A 3 9.08 -8.65 8.38
CA LEU A 3 8.93 -7.60 7.39
C LEU A 3 7.46 -7.21 7.26
N LYS A 4 7.13 -5.95 7.53
CA LYS A 4 5.78 -5.41 7.54
C LYS A 4 5.38 -4.95 6.14
N ILE A 5 4.37 -5.58 5.58
CA ILE A 5 3.82 -5.33 4.25
C ILE A 5 2.55 -4.49 4.39
N GLY A 6 2.61 -3.23 4.00
CA GLY A 6 1.46 -2.34 3.90
C GLY A 6 0.56 -2.72 2.73
N THR A 7 -0.75 -2.76 2.99
CA THR A 7 -1.76 -3.06 1.98
C THR A 7 -3.05 -2.32 2.24
N ARG A 8 -3.80 -2.03 1.17
CA ARG A 8 -5.21 -1.62 1.30
C ARG A 8 -6.09 -2.80 1.70
N ARG A 9 -7.30 -2.50 2.22
CA ARG A 9 -8.29 -3.48 2.69
C ARG A 9 -9.09 -4.17 1.58
N SER A 10 -9.00 -3.69 0.34
CA SER A 10 -9.77 -4.29 -0.76
C SER A 10 -9.34 -5.74 -0.97
N LYS A 11 -10.30 -6.60 -1.35
CA LYS A 11 -10.03 -8.05 -1.58
C LYS A 11 -8.88 -8.27 -2.56
N LEU A 12 -8.79 -7.45 -3.60
CA LEU A 12 -7.71 -7.53 -4.58
C LEU A 12 -6.36 -7.10 -4.00
N ALA A 13 -6.30 -6.01 -3.23
CA ALA A 13 -5.06 -5.56 -2.59
C ALA A 13 -4.55 -6.61 -1.59
N LEU A 14 -5.44 -7.15 -0.75
CA LEU A 14 -5.09 -8.24 0.15
C LEU A 14 -4.57 -9.47 -0.60
N TRP A 15 -5.19 -9.84 -1.72
CA TRP A 15 -4.71 -10.95 -2.55
C TRP A 15 -3.31 -10.69 -3.11
N GLN A 16 -3.06 -9.48 -3.63
CA GLN A 16 -1.74 -9.06 -4.14
C GLN A 16 -0.66 -9.10 -3.04
N SER A 17 -0.97 -8.56 -1.87
CA SER A 17 -0.06 -8.52 -0.73
C SER A 17 0.23 -9.91 -0.17
N ASN A 18 -0.77 -10.79 -0.12
CA ASN A 18 -0.57 -12.20 0.25
C ASN A 18 0.30 -12.95 -0.79
N LEU A 19 0.16 -12.64 -2.08
CA LEU A 19 1.03 -13.21 -3.11
C LEU A 19 2.50 -12.80 -2.90
N VAL A 20 2.76 -11.52 -2.60
CA VAL A 20 4.09 -11.01 -2.28
C VAL A 20 4.63 -11.67 -1.00
N ALA A 21 3.82 -11.71 0.06
CA ALA A 21 4.17 -12.36 1.33
C ALA A 21 4.53 -13.84 1.13
N LYS A 22 3.76 -14.58 0.33
CA LYS A 22 4.03 -15.99 0.01
C LYS A 22 5.39 -16.16 -0.68
N LYS A 23 5.74 -15.28 -1.63
CA LYS A 23 7.03 -15.32 -2.32
C LYS A 23 8.19 -15.01 -1.37
N LEU A 24 8.03 -14.04 -0.47
CA LEU A 24 9.04 -13.69 0.53
C LEU A 24 9.22 -14.82 1.57
N ASN A 25 8.12 -15.41 2.05
CA ASN A 25 8.17 -16.53 2.97
C ASN A 25 8.87 -17.76 2.36
N ALA A 26 8.75 -17.97 1.03
CA ALA A 26 9.48 -19.03 0.32
C ALA A 26 11.00 -18.78 0.23
N LEU A 27 11.45 -17.57 0.56
CA LEU A 27 12.86 -17.17 0.70
C LEU A 27 13.27 -17.02 2.18
N ASP A 28 12.53 -17.66 3.10
CA ASP A 28 12.74 -17.61 4.55
C ASP A 28 12.63 -16.19 5.19
N VAL A 29 12.00 -15.24 4.49
CA VAL A 29 11.70 -13.91 5.04
C VAL A 29 10.34 -13.95 5.73
N GLN A 30 10.32 -13.81 7.06
CA GLN A 30 9.06 -13.73 7.80
C GLN A 30 8.33 -12.41 7.49
N THR A 31 7.05 -12.49 7.19
CA THR A 31 6.22 -11.32 6.82
C THR A 31 5.03 -11.11 7.75
N GLU A 32 4.56 -9.87 7.82
CA GLU A 32 3.34 -9.45 8.52
C GLU A 32 2.57 -8.48 7.62
N LEU A 33 1.29 -8.74 7.35
CA LEU A 33 0.47 -7.79 6.59
C LEU A 33 -0.09 -6.73 7.55
N VAL A 34 0.06 -5.47 7.17
CA VAL A 34 -0.46 -4.31 7.89
C VAL A 34 -1.48 -3.62 6.99
N GLU A 35 -2.75 -3.72 7.36
CA GLU A 35 -3.83 -3.06 6.64
C GLU A 35 -3.86 -1.56 6.95
N ILE A 36 -3.62 -0.74 5.93
CA ILE A 36 -3.68 0.71 6.02
C ILE A 36 -4.99 1.20 5.42
N GLU A 37 -5.72 1.96 6.20
CA GLU A 37 -7.00 2.54 5.79
C GLU A 37 -6.75 3.82 4.98
N SER A 38 -7.06 3.81 3.69
CA SER A 38 -6.95 5.00 2.85
C SER A 38 -8.23 5.84 2.90
N PHE A 39 -8.12 7.15 2.63
CA PHE A 39 -9.29 8.04 2.53
C PHE A 39 -10.28 7.55 1.46
N GLY A 40 -9.77 7.05 0.33
CA GLY A 40 -10.60 6.47 -0.72
C GLY A 40 -11.28 5.13 -0.36
N ASP A 41 -10.88 4.46 0.72
CA ASP A 41 -11.62 3.31 1.25
C ASP A 41 -12.81 3.74 2.13
N LYS A 42 -12.72 4.92 2.78
CA LYS A 42 -13.78 5.50 3.60
C LYS A 42 -14.89 6.12 2.77
N GLU A 43 -14.52 6.79 1.67
CA GLU A 43 -15.43 7.59 0.86
C GLU A 43 -15.66 6.95 -0.52
N GLN A 44 -16.39 5.84 -0.57
CA GLN A 44 -16.69 5.12 -1.83
C GLN A 44 -17.73 5.82 -2.71
N ASP A 45 -18.55 6.70 -2.12
CA ASP A 45 -19.65 7.41 -2.80
C ASP A 45 -19.21 8.73 -3.45
N LEU A 46 -17.98 9.19 -3.18
CA LEU A 46 -17.43 10.39 -3.80
C LEU A 46 -16.86 10.05 -5.18
N PRO A 47 -17.29 10.73 -6.26
CA PRO A 47 -16.71 10.55 -7.57
C PRO A 47 -15.20 10.80 -7.55
N LEU A 48 -14.40 9.91 -8.14
CA LEU A 48 -12.93 10.01 -8.15
C LEU A 48 -12.41 11.39 -8.59
N HIS A 49 -13.05 12.04 -9.56
CA HIS A 49 -12.66 13.37 -10.04
C HIS A 49 -12.81 14.49 -8.99
N LYS A 50 -13.55 14.26 -7.90
CA LYS A 50 -13.70 15.20 -6.78
C LYS A 50 -12.71 14.96 -5.64
N LEU A 51 -12.04 13.81 -5.62
CA LEU A 51 -11.12 13.43 -4.55
C LEU A 51 -9.71 14.03 -4.71
N GLY A 52 -9.47 14.77 -5.80
CA GLY A 52 -8.18 15.40 -6.09
C GLY A 52 -7.24 14.47 -6.86
N ASP A 53 -6.60 14.99 -7.90
CA ASP A 53 -5.87 14.23 -8.93
C ASP A 53 -4.58 13.51 -8.48
N LYS A 54 -4.21 13.58 -7.20
CA LYS A 54 -2.91 13.04 -6.72
C LYS A 54 -3.06 12.14 -5.51
N GLY A 55 -2.88 10.83 -5.72
CA GLY A 55 -2.40 9.91 -4.69
C GLY A 55 -3.38 9.53 -3.58
N VAL A 56 -4.70 9.73 -3.74
CA VAL A 56 -5.71 9.44 -2.68
C VAL A 56 -5.59 8.02 -2.12
N PHE A 57 -5.15 7.07 -2.94
CA PHE A 57 -4.97 5.66 -2.56
C PHE A 57 -3.55 5.28 -2.14
N THR A 58 -2.53 6.05 -2.51
CA THR A 58 -1.12 5.76 -2.19
C THR A 58 -0.64 6.54 -0.99
N LYS A 59 -1.13 7.78 -0.80
CA LYS A 59 -0.67 8.69 0.25
C LYS A 59 -0.68 8.08 1.66
N ALA A 60 -1.74 7.36 2.02
CA ALA A 60 -1.81 6.72 3.34
C ALA A 60 -0.73 5.63 3.54
N LEU A 61 -0.38 4.91 2.47
CA LEU A 61 0.67 3.90 2.48
C LEU A 61 2.06 4.55 2.44
N ASP A 62 2.23 5.62 1.67
CA ASP A 62 3.44 6.44 1.60
C ASP A 62 3.76 7.04 2.98
N GLU A 63 2.77 7.65 3.66
CA GLU A 63 2.90 8.14 5.03
C GLU A 63 3.26 7.01 6.01
N ALA A 64 2.64 5.83 5.86
CA ALA A 64 2.94 4.69 6.72
C ALA A 64 4.38 4.16 6.53
N LEU A 65 4.91 4.23 5.30
CA LEU A 65 6.32 3.90 5.00
C LEU A 65 7.26 4.92 5.64
N LEU A 66 7.01 6.21 5.44
CA LEU A 66 7.84 7.29 5.98
C LEU A 66 7.85 7.30 7.52
N ASP A 67 6.72 6.96 8.15
CA ASP A 67 6.59 6.82 9.60
C ASP A 67 7.22 5.53 10.17
N GLY A 68 7.72 4.63 9.31
CA GLY A 68 8.28 3.32 9.72
C GLY A 68 7.24 2.35 10.30
N LYS A 69 5.94 2.57 10.03
CA LYS A 69 4.87 1.66 10.43
C LYS A 69 4.89 0.38 9.61
N ILE A 70 5.30 0.49 8.35
CA ILE A 70 5.49 -0.61 7.40
C ILE A 70 6.87 -0.50 6.74
N ASP A 71 7.39 -1.62 6.26
CA ASP A 71 8.72 -1.69 5.63
C ASP A 71 8.63 -1.68 4.09
N LEU A 72 7.49 -2.13 3.54
CA LEU A 72 7.17 -2.04 2.11
C LEU A 72 5.66 -1.89 1.90
N ALA A 73 5.24 -1.27 0.80
CA ALA A 73 3.84 -1.19 0.38
C ALA A 73 3.61 -1.98 -0.93
N VAL A 74 2.47 -2.65 -1.06
CA VAL A 74 2.09 -3.36 -2.29
C VAL A 74 0.95 -2.65 -2.99
N HIS A 75 1.15 -2.34 -4.27
CA HIS A 75 0.18 -1.65 -5.11
C HIS A 75 -0.03 -2.35 -6.45
N SER A 76 -1.20 -2.10 -7.04
CA SER A 76 -1.36 -2.27 -8.48
C SER A 76 -0.60 -1.14 -9.17
N LEU A 77 0.26 -1.48 -10.14
CA LEU A 77 1.16 -0.50 -10.77
C LEU A 77 0.43 0.72 -11.38
N LYS A 78 -0.80 0.51 -11.89
CA LYS A 78 -1.64 1.59 -12.43
C LYS A 78 -1.99 2.69 -11.42
N ASP A 79 -1.92 2.38 -10.13
CA ASP A 79 -2.29 3.26 -9.02
C ASP A 79 -1.05 3.95 -8.41
N VAL A 80 0.17 3.57 -8.84
CA VAL A 80 1.43 4.15 -8.35
C VAL A 80 1.67 5.51 -9.01
N PRO A 81 1.98 6.58 -8.26
CA PRO A 81 2.25 7.88 -8.85
C PRO A 81 3.52 7.86 -9.69
N THR A 82 3.59 8.72 -10.71
CA THR A 82 4.78 8.88 -11.53
C THR A 82 5.89 9.69 -10.85
N ILE A 83 5.55 10.41 -9.78
CA ILE A 83 6.46 11.20 -8.96
C ILE A 83 6.33 10.70 -7.53
N PHE A 84 7.46 10.29 -6.94
CA PHE A 84 7.54 9.82 -5.56
C PHE A 84 7.89 10.97 -4.62
N GLU A 85 7.46 10.86 -3.36
CA GLU A 85 7.97 11.73 -2.29
C GLU A 85 9.42 11.37 -1.97
N ASP A 86 10.17 12.34 -1.46
CA ASP A 86 11.56 12.12 -1.07
C ASP A 86 11.65 11.00 -0.03
N GLY A 87 12.52 10.02 -0.28
CA GLY A 87 12.70 8.85 0.57
C GLY A 87 11.88 7.62 0.16
N LEU A 88 11.06 7.72 -0.89
CA LEU A 88 10.30 6.60 -1.44
C LEU A 88 10.78 6.20 -2.83
N GLN A 89 10.67 4.92 -3.15
CA GLN A 89 11.02 4.34 -4.45
C GLN A 89 10.18 3.10 -4.74
N LEU A 90 10.11 2.73 -6.03
CA LEU A 90 9.44 1.51 -6.51
C LEU A 90 10.40 0.32 -6.56
#